data_AF-A0A022MI41-F1
#
_entry.id   AF-A0A022MI41-F1
#
_cell.length_a   1.000
_cell.length_b   1.000
_cell.length_c   1.000
_cell.angle_alpha   90.00
_cell.angle_beta   90.00
_cell.angle_gamma   90.00
#
_symmetry.space_group_name_H-M   'P 1'
#
loop_
_entity.id
_entity.type
_entity.pdbx_description
1 polymer ?
#
loop_
_entity_poly.entity_id
_entity_poly.type
_entity_poly.pdbx_seq_one_letter_code
_entity_poly.pdbx_strand_id
1 'polypeptide(L)'
;RTAALALRWCAAAVLLLGACGTETATRTAAQASQGPGTAAATASLGWGTMQPSGVTGARLTDDGRTLVLDTRVPSGGGRACVRDLEAKVTESAPRTVRVQITFSSPSMDRSSGCTEESPATTRVRLPEPLGRRTLVVDNGVQFTADGAGPPALRLCGEAGCHPPATGCTAASYEQALRAADAPRHTYRNAEHCDGRWLVLDFTWRTGPACAGSSEPGCDAHLGDRWFFRAQESGWQPVAHGRAGGCAAVHRVEPAFPAALCAPLAPLSG
;
A
#
# COMPACT_ATOMS: atom_id res chain seq x y z
N ARG A 1 -22.51 19.96 51.97
CA ARG A 1 -22.06 19.69 53.36
C ARG A 1 -21.77 18.19 53.37
N THR A 2 -20.54 17.70 53.33
CA THR A 2 -19.45 17.85 54.31
C THR A 2 -18.07 17.68 53.66
N ALA A 3 -17.07 18.33 54.24
CA ALA A 3 -15.66 18.36 53.86
C ALA A 3 -14.80 17.78 55.00
N ALA A 4 -13.61 17.26 54.67
CA ALA A 4 -12.34 17.34 55.43
C ALA A 4 -11.29 16.42 54.74
N LEU A 5 -10.25 16.95 54.08
CA LEU A 5 -8.95 17.45 54.60
C LEU A 5 -8.00 16.38 55.15
N ALA A 6 -6.89 16.14 54.44
CA ALA A 6 -5.55 16.13 55.02
C ALA A 6 -4.47 16.26 53.91
N LEU A 7 -3.90 17.45 53.80
CA LEU A 7 -2.72 17.79 53.01
C LEU A 7 -1.52 17.73 53.96
N ARG A 8 -0.43 17.03 53.59
CA ARG A 8 0.89 17.23 54.22
C ARG A 8 1.99 17.27 53.15
N TRP A 9 2.58 18.45 53.04
CA TRP A 9 3.81 18.76 52.32
C TRP A 9 5.03 18.24 53.09
N CYS A 10 6.03 17.77 52.37
CA CYS A 10 7.45 17.95 52.71
C CYS A 10 8.21 18.25 51.43
N ALA A 11 8.74 19.47 51.35
CA ALA A 11 9.65 19.93 50.33
C ALA A 11 11.09 19.56 50.72
N ALA A 12 11.91 19.17 49.75
CA ALA A 12 13.36 19.37 49.80
C ALA A 12 13.91 19.51 48.37
N ALA A 13 14.64 20.59 48.19
CA ALA A 13 15.10 21.22 46.97
C ALA A 13 16.40 20.61 46.38
N VAL A 14 16.48 20.69 45.05
CA VAL A 14 17.62 21.14 44.22
C VAL A 14 18.89 20.27 44.15
N LEU A 15 19.25 19.88 42.93
CA LEU A 15 20.54 20.21 42.29
C LEU A 15 20.47 19.96 40.76
N LEU A 16 20.35 21.05 40.01
CA LEU A 16 20.72 21.16 38.60
C LEU A 16 22.24 21.21 38.50
N LEU A 17 22.84 20.46 37.57
CA LEU A 17 24.07 20.83 36.87
C LEU A 17 24.18 19.97 35.60
N GLY A 18 24.16 20.63 34.44
CA GLY A 18 24.46 20.01 33.17
C GLY A 18 25.95 19.71 33.02
N ALA A 19 26.26 18.69 32.23
CA ALA A 19 27.59 18.50 31.66
C ALA A 19 27.45 18.03 30.21
N CYS A 20 27.70 18.95 29.29
CA CYS A 20 28.30 18.62 27.99
C CYS A 20 29.71 18.13 28.29
N GLY A 21 30.03 16.89 27.92
CA GLY A 21 31.37 16.32 28.04
C GLY A 21 31.87 15.89 26.67
N THR A 22 32.66 16.75 26.02
CA THR A 22 33.56 16.39 24.93
C THR A 22 34.69 15.55 25.50
N GLU A 23 34.74 14.25 25.19
CA GLU A 23 35.94 13.46 25.45
C GLU A 23 36.97 13.72 24.34
N THR A 24 38.11 14.22 24.81
CA THR A 24 39.29 14.62 24.08
C THR A 24 40.11 13.39 23.72
N ALA A 25 40.64 13.42 22.49
CA ALA A 25 41.61 12.46 21.99
C ALA A 25 42.84 12.38 22.91
N THR A 26 43.00 11.27 23.62
CA THR A 26 44.29 10.87 24.19
C THR A 26 44.99 9.97 23.18
N ARG A 27 45.91 10.57 22.42
CA ARG A 27 46.98 9.83 21.75
C ARG A 27 47.89 9.28 22.83
N THR A 28 47.88 7.97 23.04
CA THR A 28 49.03 7.25 23.56
C THR A 28 49.57 6.41 22.42
N ALA A 29 50.63 6.92 21.80
CA ALA A 29 51.46 6.15 20.90
C ALA A 29 52.16 5.07 21.75
N ALA A 30 51.84 3.81 21.49
CA ALA A 30 52.71 2.69 21.78
C ALA A 30 52.82 1.87 20.50
N GLN A 31 53.87 2.14 19.74
CA GLN A 31 54.37 1.27 18.68
C GLN A 31 54.67 -0.10 19.28
N ALA A 32 54.02 -1.13 18.74
CA ALA A 32 54.54 -2.48 18.73
C ALA A 32 54.25 -3.09 17.35
N SER A 33 55.30 -3.09 16.53
CA SER A 33 55.64 -4.08 15.50
C SER A 33 54.52 -4.65 14.62
N GLN A 34 54.49 -4.17 13.37
CA GLN A 34 53.97 -4.87 12.21
C GLN A 34 54.69 -6.21 12.03
N GLY A 35 53.93 -7.31 12.05
CA GLY A 35 54.24 -8.51 11.28
C GLY A 35 53.30 -8.54 10.06
N PRO A 36 53.75 -8.92 8.85
CA PRO A 36 52.87 -9.04 7.69
C PRO A 36 52.08 -10.35 7.82
N GLY A 37 51.08 -10.35 8.67
CA GLY A 37 50.08 -11.39 8.77
C GLY A 37 48.82 -10.90 8.10
N THR A 38 48.66 -11.21 6.81
CA THR A 38 47.42 -11.05 6.05
C THR A 38 46.36 -12.00 6.62
N ALA A 39 45.83 -11.70 7.80
CA ALA A 39 44.53 -12.20 8.20
C ALA A 39 43.53 -11.16 7.68
N ALA A 40 43.00 -11.42 6.48
CA ALA A 40 41.69 -10.87 6.15
C ALA A 40 40.77 -11.35 7.28
N ALA A 41 40.52 -10.48 8.24
CA ALA A 41 39.44 -10.68 9.19
C ALA A 41 38.21 -10.81 8.31
N THR A 42 37.71 -12.04 8.15
CA THR A 42 36.41 -12.28 7.55
C THR A 42 35.45 -11.55 8.46
N ALA A 43 35.12 -10.30 8.11
CA ALA A 43 34.11 -9.53 8.83
C ALA A 43 32.90 -10.46 8.91
N SER A 44 32.50 -10.80 10.14
CA SER A 44 31.36 -11.68 10.34
C SER A 44 30.17 -10.99 9.69
N LEU A 45 29.57 -11.63 8.69
CA LEU A 45 28.40 -11.11 8.00
C LEU A 45 27.34 -10.74 9.05
N GLY A 46 26.94 -9.48 9.09
CA GLY A 46 25.92 -9.00 10.02
C GLY A 46 24.55 -9.51 9.60
N TRP A 47 23.93 -10.36 10.42
CA TRP A 47 22.57 -10.84 10.21
C TRP A 47 21.58 -9.85 10.80
N GLY A 48 20.64 -9.35 9.99
CA GLY A 48 19.58 -8.43 10.42
C GLY A 48 18.19 -9.01 10.16
N THR A 49 17.21 -8.58 10.96
CA THR A 49 15.80 -8.91 10.71
C THR A 49 15.29 -8.10 9.52
N MET A 50 14.69 -8.80 8.57
CA MET A 50 14.19 -8.28 7.30
C MET A 50 12.76 -8.73 7.07
N GLN A 51 12.07 -8.04 6.16
CA GLN A 51 10.82 -8.49 5.57
C GLN A 51 11.07 -8.96 4.13
N PRO A 52 10.21 -9.83 3.59
CA PRO A 52 10.34 -10.27 2.20
C PRO A 52 10.20 -9.15 1.20
N SER A 53 10.82 -9.33 0.03
CA SER A 53 10.72 -8.38 -1.08
C SER A 53 9.32 -8.36 -1.70
N GLY A 54 8.55 -9.45 -1.53
CA GLY A 54 7.15 -9.52 -1.93
C GLY A 54 6.44 -10.77 -1.43
N VAL A 55 5.12 -10.70 -1.38
CA VAL A 55 4.22 -11.82 -1.08
C VAL A 55 3.45 -12.13 -2.36
N THR A 56 3.70 -13.29 -2.94
CA THR A 56 3.22 -13.66 -4.27
C THR A 56 1.93 -14.46 -4.24
N GLY A 57 1.53 -14.97 -3.08
CA GLY A 57 0.33 -15.76 -2.94
C GLY A 57 -0.04 -16.07 -1.50
N ALA A 58 -1.31 -16.35 -1.27
CA ALA A 58 -1.82 -16.81 0.00
C ALA A 58 -2.84 -17.93 -0.23
N ARG A 59 -2.78 -18.96 0.60
CA ARG A 59 -3.73 -20.08 0.60
C ARG A 59 -4.24 -20.31 2.01
N LEU A 60 -5.49 -20.75 2.12
CA LEU A 60 -6.11 -21.14 3.38
C LEU A 60 -6.30 -22.66 3.38
N THR A 61 -5.85 -23.32 4.43
CA THR A 61 -6.11 -24.75 4.60
C THR A 61 -7.57 -25.03 4.92
N ASP A 62 -7.98 -26.28 4.80
CA ASP A 62 -9.38 -26.71 5.00
C ASP A 62 -9.95 -26.38 6.39
N ASP A 63 -9.11 -26.20 7.40
CA ASP A 63 -9.51 -25.75 8.74
C ASP A 63 -9.94 -24.27 8.79
N GLY A 64 -9.82 -23.53 7.68
CA GLY A 64 -10.15 -22.12 7.55
C GLY A 64 -9.25 -21.19 8.37
N ARG A 65 -8.21 -21.70 9.02
CA ARG A 65 -7.42 -21.00 10.04
C ARG A 65 -5.92 -20.97 9.75
N THR A 66 -5.37 -21.94 9.03
CA THR A 66 -3.95 -21.93 8.72
C THR A 66 -3.70 -21.29 7.37
N LEU A 67 -2.99 -20.17 7.38
CA LEU A 67 -2.53 -19.50 6.17
C LEU A 67 -1.20 -20.10 5.73
N VAL A 68 -1.07 -20.29 4.42
CA VAL A 68 0.18 -20.60 3.73
C VAL A 68 0.52 -19.41 2.85
N LEU A 69 1.64 -18.76 3.10
CA LEU A 69 2.05 -17.52 2.43
C LEU A 69 3.27 -17.79 1.56
N ASP A 70 3.16 -17.48 0.27
CA ASP A 70 4.27 -17.57 -0.68
C ASP A 70 4.95 -16.22 -0.79
N THR A 71 6.27 -16.24 -0.73
CA THR A 71 7.05 -15.03 -0.59
C THR A 71 8.40 -15.14 -1.31
N ARG A 72 9.12 -14.03 -1.40
CA ARG A 72 10.42 -13.91 -2.07
C ARG A 72 11.46 -13.47 -1.05
N VAL A 73 12.50 -14.28 -0.91
CA VAL A 73 13.56 -14.08 0.09
C VAL A 73 14.95 -14.12 -0.57
N PRO A 74 15.95 -13.47 0.04
CA PRO A 74 17.32 -13.47 -0.47
C PRO A 74 17.90 -14.88 -0.67
N SER A 75 18.74 -15.02 -1.69
CA SER A 75 19.40 -16.26 -2.09
C SER A 75 20.71 -15.97 -2.83
N GLY A 76 21.45 -17.02 -3.19
CA GLY A 76 22.74 -16.93 -3.90
C GLY A 76 23.94 -17.30 -3.03
N GLY A 77 25.14 -17.16 -3.60
CA GLY A 77 26.41 -17.23 -2.86
C GLY A 77 26.80 -18.59 -2.25
N GLY A 78 26.06 -19.67 -2.52
CA GLY A 78 26.34 -21.02 -2.01
C GLY A 78 26.22 -21.18 -0.48
N ARG A 79 25.71 -20.16 0.22
CA ARG A 79 25.52 -20.11 1.68
C ARG A 79 24.03 -19.92 1.98
N ALA A 80 23.62 -20.28 3.21
CA ALA A 80 22.27 -19.95 3.66
C ALA A 80 22.11 -18.43 3.78
N CYS A 81 21.15 -17.86 3.05
CA CYS A 81 20.86 -16.43 3.03
C CYS A 81 19.69 -16.02 3.93
N VAL A 82 18.95 -16.99 4.46
CA VAL A 82 17.72 -16.79 5.21
C VAL A 82 17.72 -17.72 6.41
N ARG A 83 17.34 -17.19 7.56
CA ARG A 83 17.09 -17.93 8.80
C ARG A 83 15.79 -17.45 9.42
N ASP A 84 15.17 -18.30 10.23
CA ASP A 84 14.02 -17.92 11.06
C ASP A 84 12.88 -17.26 10.28
N LEU A 85 12.60 -17.75 9.05
CA LEU A 85 11.47 -17.29 8.25
C LEU A 85 10.16 -17.67 8.94
N GLU A 86 9.45 -16.68 9.45
CA GLU A 86 8.22 -16.87 10.21
C GLU A 86 7.15 -15.86 9.80
N ALA A 87 5.89 -16.25 10.02
CA ALA A 87 4.75 -15.36 9.91
C ALA A 87 4.03 -15.27 11.26
N LYS A 88 3.65 -14.05 11.66
CA LYS A 88 2.98 -13.77 12.93
C LYS A 88 1.73 -12.92 12.71
N VAL A 89 0.64 -13.26 13.39
CA VAL A 89 -0.55 -12.39 13.45
C VAL A 89 -0.20 -11.19 14.33
N THR A 90 -0.27 -9.99 13.76
CA THR A 90 0.00 -8.74 14.46
C THR A 90 -1.27 -8.00 14.84
N GLU A 91 -2.36 -8.24 14.12
CA GLU A 91 -3.68 -7.67 14.41
C GLU A 91 -4.78 -8.66 14.00
N SER A 92 -5.83 -8.76 14.81
CA SER A 92 -7.04 -9.51 14.47
C SER A 92 -8.26 -8.65 14.82
N ALA A 93 -8.89 -8.08 13.80
CA ALA A 93 -10.05 -7.21 13.90
C ALA A 93 -11.26 -7.85 13.20
N PRO A 94 -12.49 -7.34 13.43
CA PRO A 94 -13.70 -7.92 12.85
C PRO A 94 -13.72 -7.99 11.31
N ARG A 95 -13.02 -7.09 10.62
CA ARG A 95 -12.98 -7.02 9.15
C ARG A 95 -11.61 -7.36 8.53
N THR A 96 -10.56 -7.42 9.35
CA THR A 96 -9.19 -7.50 8.86
C THR A 96 -8.34 -8.34 9.80
N VAL A 97 -7.46 -9.15 9.22
CA VAL A 97 -6.40 -9.83 9.96
C VAL A 97 -5.07 -9.40 9.36
N ARG A 98 -4.14 -8.91 10.19
CA ARG A 98 -2.80 -8.54 9.77
C ARG A 98 -1.81 -9.62 10.14
N VAL A 99 -0.98 -9.98 9.17
CA VAL A 99 0.15 -10.89 9.34
C VAL A 99 1.42 -10.18 8.92
N GLN A 100 2.48 -10.35 9.70
CA GLN A 100 3.81 -9.90 9.36
C GLN A 100 4.70 -11.10 9.09
N ILE A 101 5.46 -11.07 8.00
CA ILE A 101 6.48 -12.07 7.67
C ILE A 101 7.86 -11.46 7.96
N THR A 102 8.68 -12.18 8.70
CA THR A 102 10.05 -11.77 9.01
C THR A 102 11.02 -12.92 8.83
N PHE A 103 12.27 -12.59 8.54
CA PHE A 103 13.40 -13.53 8.57
C PHE A 103 14.68 -12.79 8.95
N SER A 104 15.74 -13.52 9.29
CA SER A 104 17.08 -12.97 9.47
C SER A 104 17.93 -13.21 8.22
N SER A 105 18.68 -12.20 7.77
CA SER A 105 19.54 -12.31 6.58
C SER A 105 20.74 -11.36 6.62
N PRO A 106 21.88 -11.74 5.99
CA PRO A 106 23.01 -10.85 5.76
C PRO A 106 22.93 -10.09 4.42
N SER A 107 21.81 -10.14 3.70
CA SER A 107 21.67 -9.61 2.33
C SER A 107 21.89 -8.10 2.19
N MET A 108 21.84 -7.34 3.28
CA MET A 108 22.21 -5.93 3.30
C MET A 108 23.72 -5.72 3.03
N ASP A 109 24.55 -6.73 3.28
CA ASP A 109 25.95 -6.76 2.91
C ASP A 109 26.12 -7.52 1.59
N ARG A 110 26.48 -6.83 0.50
CA ARG A 110 26.70 -7.46 -0.81
C ARG A 110 27.81 -8.51 -0.80
N SER A 111 28.78 -8.40 0.13
CA SER A 111 29.84 -9.41 0.28
C SER A 111 29.32 -10.75 0.80
N SER A 112 28.09 -10.79 1.31
CA SER A 112 27.41 -12.03 1.71
C SER A 112 27.17 -12.99 0.54
N GLY A 113 27.09 -12.48 -0.70
CA GLY A 113 26.67 -13.23 -1.88
C GLY A 113 25.15 -13.44 -1.96
N CYS A 114 24.38 -12.97 -0.98
CA CYS A 114 22.91 -13.06 -0.94
C CYS A 114 22.25 -11.94 -1.76
N THR A 115 22.51 -11.93 -3.06
CA THR A 115 22.13 -10.85 -3.99
C THR A 115 20.99 -11.20 -4.93
N GLU A 116 20.55 -12.46 -4.93
CA GLU A 116 19.44 -12.96 -5.74
C GLU A 116 18.20 -13.20 -4.88
N GLU A 117 17.07 -13.53 -5.50
CA GLU A 117 15.81 -13.82 -4.80
C GLU A 117 15.30 -15.21 -5.19
N SER A 118 14.74 -15.93 -4.21
CA SER A 118 14.14 -17.25 -4.42
C SER A 118 12.74 -17.34 -3.78
N PRO A 119 11.83 -18.17 -4.31
CA PRO A 119 10.55 -18.42 -3.65
C PRO A 119 10.75 -19.13 -2.31
N ALA A 120 9.99 -18.73 -1.31
CA ALA A 120 9.88 -19.42 -0.04
C ALA A 120 8.42 -19.44 0.44
N THR A 121 8.12 -20.30 1.39
CA THR A 121 6.79 -20.43 1.97
C THR A 121 6.88 -20.42 3.49
N THR A 122 5.96 -19.71 4.13
CA THR A 122 5.77 -19.75 5.59
C THR A 122 4.30 -19.97 5.94
N ARG A 123 4.03 -20.24 7.21
CA ARG A 123 2.68 -20.55 7.71
C ARG A 123 2.40 -19.79 9.00
N VAL A 124 1.13 -19.42 9.17
CA VAL A 124 0.63 -18.86 10.42
C VAL A 124 -0.78 -19.37 10.70
N ARG A 125 -1.06 -19.67 11.96
CA ARG A 125 -2.40 -20.06 12.41
C ARG A 125 -3.13 -18.83 12.93
N LEU A 126 -4.30 -18.57 12.38
CA LEU A 126 -5.17 -17.48 12.80
C LEU A 126 -5.90 -17.83 14.11
N PRO A 127 -6.16 -16.83 14.97
CA PRO A 127 -6.93 -17.04 16.21
C PRO A 127 -8.36 -17.51 15.92
N GLU A 128 -8.92 -17.12 14.78
CA GLU A 128 -10.26 -17.48 14.30
C GLU A 128 -10.21 -17.77 12.80
N PRO A 129 -11.18 -18.51 12.22
CA PRO A 129 -11.23 -18.76 10.78
C PRO A 129 -11.29 -17.47 9.95
N LEU A 130 -10.49 -17.34 8.88
CA LEU A 130 -10.39 -16.09 8.11
C LEU A 130 -11.77 -15.56 7.69
N GLY A 131 -12.64 -16.45 7.19
CA GLY A 131 -14.00 -16.11 6.76
C GLY A 131 -13.98 -15.06 5.67
N ARG A 132 -14.80 -14.01 5.83
CA ARG A 132 -14.90 -12.88 4.90
C ARG A 132 -13.94 -11.73 5.20
N ARG A 133 -13.05 -11.90 6.18
CA ARG A 133 -12.09 -10.86 6.57
C ARG A 133 -11.01 -10.74 5.52
N THR A 134 -10.55 -9.50 5.32
CA THR A 134 -9.38 -9.23 4.50
C THR A 134 -8.12 -9.65 5.23
N LEU A 135 -7.28 -10.45 4.58
CA LEU A 135 -5.91 -10.70 5.04
C LEU A 135 -5.02 -9.56 4.53
N VAL A 136 -4.27 -8.92 5.42
CA VAL A 136 -3.25 -7.94 5.07
C VAL A 136 -1.89 -8.50 5.48
N VAL A 137 -0.94 -8.52 4.56
CA VAL A 137 0.42 -9.02 4.80
C VAL A 137 1.44 -7.89 4.67
N ASP A 138 2.33 -7.79 5.65
CA ASP A 138 3.44 -6.81 5.71
C ASP A 138 2.99 -5.37 5.39
N ASN A 139 3.57 -4.78 4.34
CA ASN A 139 3.43 -3.38 3.95
C ASN A 139 2.10 -3.06 3.26
N GLY A 140 1.14 -3.99 3.27
CA GLY A 140 -0.23 -3.71 2.85
C GLY A 140 -0.75 -4.57 1.69
N VAL A 141 -0.06 -5.65 1.30
CA VAL A 141 -0.58 -6.59 0.30
C VAL A 141 -1.83 -7.25 0.87
N GLN A 142 -2.95 -7.20 0.16
CA GLN A 142 -4.22 -7.69 0.68
C GLN A 142 -4.73 -8.88 -0.11
N PHE A 143 -5.28 -9.86 0.60
CA PHE A 143 -5.92 -11.04 0.03
C PHE A 143 -7.31 -11.24 0.61
N THR A 144 -8.18 -11.88 -0.17
CA THR A 144 -9.54 -12.22 0.26
C THR A 144 -9.97 -13.59 -0.25
N ALA A 145 -10.81 -14.27 0.52
CA ALA A 145 -11.48 -15.50 0.09
C ALA A 145 -12.67 -15.20 -0.85
N ASP A 146 -13.22 -13.99 -0.81
CA ASP A 146 -14.39 -13.62 -1.61
C ASP A 146 -14.04 -13.63 -3.11
N GLY A 147 -14.73 -14.49 -3.86
CA GLY A 147 -14.50 -14.69 -5.31
C GLY A 147 -13.23 -15.48 -5.63
N ALA A 148 -12.60 -16.13 -4.65
CA ALA A 148 -11.45 -17.01 -4.87
C ALA A 148 -11.89 -18.49 -4.90
N GLY A 149 -11.26 -19.29 -5.77
CA GLY A 149 -11.41 -20.75 -5.74
C GLY A 149 -10.57 -21.35 -4.61
N PRO A 150 -11.15 -22.10 -3.64
CA PRO A 150 -10.39 -22.75 -2.58
C PRO A 150 -9.31 -23.69 -3.14
N PRO A 151 -8.13 -23.82 -2.49
CA PRO A 151 -7.73 -23.18 -1.23
C PRO A 151 -7.08 -21.80 -1.42
N ALA A 152 -7.02 -21.28 -2.65
CA ALA A 152 -6.36 -20.03 -2.93
C ALA A 152 -7.15 -18.84 -2.38
N LEU A 153 -6.43 -17.82 -1.92
CA LEU A 153 -6.99 -16.49 -1.72
C LEU A 153 -6.69 -15.65 -2.95
N ARG A 154 -7.62 -14.77 -3.30
CA ARG A 154 -7.47 -13.81 -4.40
C ARG A 154 -6.69 -12.61 -3.90
N LEU A 155 -5.68 -12.19 -4.66
CA LEU A 155 -5.00 -10.92 -4.46
C LEU A 155 -5.97 -9.77 -4.74
N CYS A 156 -6.05 -8.82 -3.83
CA CYS A 156 -6.89 -7.65 -3.98
C CYS A 156 -6.21 -6.61 -4.88
N GLY A 157 -6.99 -5.97 -5.75
CA GLY A 157 -6.50 -4.88 -6.60
C GLY A 157 -6.45 -3.55 -5.85
N GLU A 158 -6.10 -2.49 -6.57
CA GLU A 158 -5.98 -1.12 -6.03
C GLU A 158 -7.28 -0.59 -5.42
N ALA A 159 -8.43 -1.04 -5.93
CA ALA A 159 -9.74 -0.69 -5.38
C ALA A 159 -10.09 -1.44 -4.07
N GLY A 160 -9.17 -2.25 -3.54
CA GLY A 160 -9.34 -3.06 -2.35
C GLY A 160 -9.94 -4.45 -2.64
N CYS A 161 -10.21 -5.19 -1.57
CA CYS A 161 -10.71 -6.58 -1.66
C CYS A 161 -12.19 -6.68 -2.03
N HIS A 162 -12.95 -5.64 -1.67
CA HIS A 162 -14.39 -5.54 -1.84
C HIS A 162 -14.72 -4.19 -2.46
N PRO A 163 -14.30 -3.95 -3.72
CA PRO A 163 -14.65 -2.72 -4.40
C PRO A 163 -16.18 -2.61 -4.49
N PRO A 164 -16.75 -1.39 -4.41
CA PRO A 164 -18.17 -1.19 -4.67
C PRO A 164 -18.56 -1.78 -6.03
N ALA A 165 -19.77 -2.33 -6.12
CA ALA A 165 -20.29 -2.78 -7.40
C ALA A 165 -20.38 -1.60 -8.39
N THR A 166 -20.15 -1.88 -9.67
CA THR A 166 -20.45 -0.94 -10.75
C THR A 166 -21.95 -0.65 -10.77
N GLY A 167 -22.32 0.61 -10.93
CA GLY A 167 -23.71 1.03 -11.01
C GLY A 167 -23.85 2.54 -10.86
N CYS A 168 -25.10 3.01 -10.87
CA CYS A 168 -25.39 4.44 -10.85
C CYS A 168 -25.47 4.97 -9.40
N THR A 169 -24.33 4.93 -8.69
CA THR A 169 -24.22 5.38 -7.30
C THR A 169 -22.94 6.17 -7.07
N ALA A 170 -22.94 7.08 -6.10
CA ALA A 170 -21.77 7.90 -5.78
C ALA A 170 -20.51 7.06 -5.46
N ALA A 171 -20.65 5.98 -4.69
CA ALA A 171 -19.52 5.09 -4.35
C ALA A 171 -18.92 4.40 -5.59
N SER A 172 -19.76 4.11 -6.58
CA SER A 172 -19.34 3.52 -7.85
C SER A 172 -18.62 4.56 -8.74
N TYR A 173 -19.06 5.81 -8.71
CA TYR A 173 -18.40 6.88 -9.47
C TYR A 173 -17.04 7.26 -8.87
N GLU A 174 -16.88 7.17 -7.54
CA GLU A 174 -15.57 7.27 -6.89
C GLU A 174 -14.60 6.16 -7.34
N GLN A 175 -15.12 4.96 -7.59
CA GLN A 175 -14.33 3.88 -8.18
C GLN A 175 -13.93 4.20 -9.63
N ALA A 176 -14.82 4.77 -10.44
CA ALA A 176 -14.52 5.19 -11.81
C ALA A 176 -13.45 6.30 -11.86
N LEU A 177 -13.51 7.27 -10.95
CA LEU A 177 -12.48 8.31 -10.80
C LEU A 177 -11.09 7.72 -10.55
N ARG A 178 -10.99 6.73 -9.64
CA ARG A 178 -9.74 6.01 -9.39
C ARG A 178 -9.28 5.23 -10.61
N ALA A 179 -10.20 4.56 -11.32
CA ALA A 179 -9.87 3.80 -12.52
C ALA A 179 -9.36 4.66 -13.68
N ALA A 180 -9.72 5.94 -13.72
CA ALA A 180 -9.21 6.92 -14.70
C ALA A 180 -7.94 7.67 -14.22
N ASP A 181 -7.32 7.24 -13.11
CA ASP A 181 -6.18 7.91 -12.48
C ASP A 181 -6.43 9.41 -12.23
N ALA A 182 -7.66 9.78 -11.88
CA ALA A 182 -8.04 11.17 -11.69
C ALA A 182 -7.28 11.79 -10.50
N PRO A 183 -6.78 13.03 -10.60
CA PRO A 183 -6.07 13.70 -9.51
C PRO A 183 -6.89 13.78 -8.22
N ARG A 184 -6.19 13.86 -7.08
CA ARG A 184 -6.82 14.19 -5.79
C ARG A 184 -7.54 15.54 -5.88
N HIS A 185 -8.73 15.64 -5.28
CA HIS A 185 -9.62 16.81 -5.37
C HIS A 185 -10.24 17.07 -6.74
N THR A 186 -10.44 16.01 -7.53
CA THR A 186 -11.33 16.06 -8.71
C THR A 186 -12.79 16.20 -8.28
N TYR A 187 -13.53 17.07 -8.93
CA TYR A 187 -14.99 17.19 -8.79
C TYR A 187 -15.68 16.54 -9.98
N ARG A 188 -16.83 15.90 -9.72
CA ARG A 188 -17.73 15.37 -10.76
C ARG A 188 -18.75 16.45 -11.10
N ASN A 189 -18.91 16.78 -12.39
CA ASN A 189 -19.80 17.86 -12.82
C ASN A 189 -21.02 17.35 -13.59
N ALA A 190 -20.88 16.25 -14.33
CA ALA A 190 -21.98 15.58 -15.01
C ALA A 190 -21.79 14.06 -14.96
N GLU A 191 -22.89 13.35 -14.77
CA GLU A 191 -22.93 11.90 -14.59
C GLU A 191 -24.05 11.33 -15.46
N HIS A 192 -23.71 10.51 -16.47
CA HIS A 192 -24.70 9.77 -17.26
C HIS A 192 -24.42 8.27 -17.13
N CYS A 193 -25.36 7.53 -16.57
CA CYS A 193 -25.19 6.13 -16.24
C CYS A 193 -26.44 5.32 -16.59
N ASP A 194 -26.25 4.14 -17.18
CA ASP A 194 -27.32 3.16 -17.42
C ASP A 194 -27.10 1.84 -16.65
N GLY A 195 -26.10 1.80 -15.77
CA GLY A 195 -25.70 0.64 -14.97
C GLY A 195 -24.68 -0.27 -15.65
N ARG A 196 -24.53 -0.20 -16.98
CA ARG A 196 -23.50 -0.92 -17.76
C ARG A 196 -22.43 -0.01 -18.31
N TRP A 197 -22.78 1.23 -18.57
CA TRP A 197 -21.97 2.29 -19.13
C TRP A 197 -22.09 3.53 -18.27
N LEU A 198 -21.02 4.31 -18.26
CA LEU A 198 -20.91 5.51 -17.47
C LEU A 198 -20.13 6.57 -18.24
N VAL A 199 -20.66 7.79 -18.25
CA VAL A 199 -19.96 8.99 -18.68
C VAL A 199 -19.79 9.87 -17.46
N LEU A 200 -18.56 10.29 -17.20
CA LEU A 200 -18.27 11.27 -16.16
C LEU A 200 -17.47 12.43 -16.74
N ASP A 201 -17.90 13.64 -16.39
CA ASP A 201 -17.14 14.85 -16.63
C ASP A 201 -16.43 15.23 -15.34
N PHE A 202 -15.10 15.29 -15.40
CA PHE A 202 -14.26 15.63 -14.26
C PHE A 202 -13.77 17.06 -14.39
N THR A 203 -13.70 17.79 -13.29
CA THR A 203 -12.91 19.02 -13.18
C THR A 203 -11.84 18.81 -12.14
N TRP A 204 -10.64 19.25 -12.44
CA TRP A 204 -9.58 19.33 -11.44
C TRP A 204 -8.94 20.70 -11.56
N ARG A 205 -8.57 21.29 -10.42
CA ARG A 205 -7.76 22.49 -10.42
C ARG A 205 -6.35 22.10 -10.86
N THR A 206 -5.85 22.69 -11.94
CA THR A 206 -4.46 22.52 -12.36
C THR A 206 -3.59 23.57 -11.67
N GLY A 207 -2.50 23.15 -11.03
CA GLY A 207 -1.45 24.03 -10.51
C GLY A 207 -1.02 23.76 -9.06
N PRO A 208 0.29 23.67 -8.75
CA PRO A 208 0.80 23.51 -7.38
C PRO A 208 0.44 24.66 -6.41
N ALA A 209 -0.11 25.77 -6.91
CA ALA A 209 -0.32 27.02 -6.18
C ALA A 209 -1.79 27.38 -5.90
N CYS A 210 -2.75 26.55 -6.30
CA CYS A 210 -4.17 26.94 -6.35
C CYS A 210 -5.02 26.60 -5.09
N ALA A 211 -4.37 26.29 -3.96
CA ALA A 211 -5.06 26.06 -2.70
C ALA A 211 -5.58 27.39 -2.12
N GLY A 212 -6.82 27.74 -2.45
CA GLY A 212 -7.51 28.92 -1.90
C GLY A 212 -7.30 30.23 -2.67
N SER A 213 -6.68 30.20 -3.86
CA SER A 213 -6.53 31.40 -4.70
C SER A 213 -7.64 31.50 -5.77
N SER A 214 -7.97 32.74 -6.13
CA SER A 214 -8.85 33.14 -7.25
C SER A 214 -8.05 33.70 -8.43
N GLU A 215 -6.77 33.31 -8.55
CA GLU A 215 -5.91 33.78 -9.64
C GLU A 215 -6.41 33.24 -10.99
N PRO A 216 -6.29 34.00 -12.11
CA PRO A 216 -6.83 33.62 -13.43
C PRO A 216 -6.28 32.34 -14.08
N GLY A 217 -5.42 31.58 -13.39
CA GLY A 217 -4.94 30.25 -13.78
C GLY A 217 -5.34 29.14 -12.80
N CYS A 218 -6.17 29.46 -11.80
CA CYS A 218 -6.67 28.55 -10.78
C CYS A 218 -8.18 28.29 -10.92
N ASP A 219 -8.77 28.75 -12.02
CA ASP A 219 -10.13 28.42 -12.42
C ASP A 219 -10.24 26.92 -12.72
N ALA A 220 -11.42 26.36 -12.45
CA ALA A 220 -11.69 24.95 -12.74
C ALA A 220 -11.77 24.78 -14.27
N HIS A 221 -10.67 24.39 -14.90
CA HIS A 221 -10.72 23.89 -16.27
C HIS A 221 -11.58 22.61 -16.24
N LEU A 222 -12.63 22.55 -17.06
CA LEU A 222 -13.33 21.29 -17.30
C LEU A 222 -12.27 20.30 -17.79
N GLY A 223 -11.96 19.34 -16.92
CA GLY A 223 -11.08 18.22 -17.21
C GLY A 223 -11.78 17.29 -18.20
N ASP A 224 -11.08 16.25 -18.61
CA ASP A 224 -11.57 15.37 -19.66
C ASP A 224 -12.89 14.68 -19.26
N ARG A 225 -13.74 14.46 -20.26
CA ARG A 225 -14.87 13.54 -20.18
C ARG A 225 -14.33 12.13 -20.35
N TRP A 226 -14.75 11.23 -19.47
CA TRP A 226 -14.38 9.82 -19.51
C TRP A 226 -15.61 8.94 -19.76
N PHE A 227 -15.39 7.87 -20.53
CA PHE A 227 -16.37 6.86 -20.85
C PHE A 227 -15.90 5.53 -20.27
N PHE A 228 -16.78 4.85 -19.53
CA PHE A 228 -16.45 3.61 -18.82
C PHE A 228 -17.42 2.49 -19.15
N ARG A 229 -16.92 1.26 -19.08
CA ARG A 229 -17.68 0.01 -19.12
C ARG A 229 -17.65 -0.68 -17.77
N ALA A 230 -18.79 -1.20 -17.32
CA ALA A 230 -18.85 -2.02 -16.13
C ALA A 230 -18.17 -3.38 -16.37
N GLN A 231 -17.28 -3.77 -15.45
CA GLN A 231 -16.66 -5.09 -15.36
C GLN A 231 -16.84 -5.63 -13.93
N GLU A 232 -16.62 -6.93 -13.74
CA GLU A 232 -16.66 -7.54 -12.40
C GLU A 232 -15.62 -6.91 -11.44
N SER A 233 -14.47 -6.49 -11.97
CA SER A 233 -13.42 -5.81 -11.22
C SER A 233 -13.68 -4.33 -10.96
N GLY A 234 -14.73 -3.75 -11.57
CA GLY A 234 -15.04 -2.32 -11.47
C GLY A 234 -15.27 -1.64 -12.82
N TRP A 235 -15.33 -0.32 -12.80
CA TRP A 235 -15.38 0.48 -14.02
C TRP A 235 -14.05 0.41 -14.77
N GLN A 236 -14.11 0.07 -16.06
CA GLN A 236 -12.98 0.09 -16.98
C GLN A 236 -13.08 1.35 -17.87
N PRO A 237 -12.07 2.23 -17.90
CA PRO A 237 -12.03 3.33 -18.85
C PRO A 237 -11.90 2.81 -20.28
N VAL A 238 -12.67 3.39 -21.20
CA VAL A 238 -12.73 2.97 -22.62
C VAL A 238 -12.21 4.08 -23.53
N ALA A 239 -12.62 5.31 -23.28
CA ALA A 239 -12.20 6.48 -24.03
C ALA A 239 -12.26 7.73 -23.14
N HIS A 240 -11.57 8.79 -23.58
CA HIS A 240 -11.68 10.10 -22.98
C HIS A 240 -11.57 11.21 -24.04
N GLY A 241 -11.97 12.42 -23.68
CA GLY A 241 -11.77 13.62 -24.48
C GLY A 241 -12.68 14.77 -24.09
N ARG A 242 -12.76 15.79 -24.95
CA ARG A 242 -13.53 17.02 -24.69
C ARG A 242 -14.70 17.23 -25.66
N ALA A 243 -14.82 16.37 -26.67
CA ALA A 243 -15.85 16.50 -27.68
C ALA A 243 -17.25 16.24 -27.10
N GLY A 244 -18.25 16.92 -27.66
CA GLY A 244 -19.65 16.56 -27.45
C GLY A 244 -20.02 15.27 -28.17
N GLY A 245 -21.14 14.67 -27.78
CA GLY A 245 -21.66 13.46 -28.40
C GLY A 245 -20.77 12.21 -28.23
N CYS A 246 -20.99 11.21 -29.09
CA CYS A 246 -20.38 9.88 -28.98
C CYS A 246 -19.13 9.65 -29.84
N ALA A 247 -18.71 10.61 -30.66
CA ALA A 247 -17.68 10.37 -31.67
C ALA A 247 -16.36 9.83 -31.08
N ALA A 248 -15.96 10.31 -29.90
CA ALA A 248 -14.75 9.86 -29.23
C ALA A 248 -14.82 8.38 -28.82
N VAL A 249 -15.94 7.98 -28.18
CA VAL A 249 -16.12 6.62 -27.67
C VAL A 249 -16.47 5.62 -28.78
N HIS A 250 -17.31 5.97 -29.75
CA HIS A 250 -17.70 5.07 -30.84
C HIS A 250 -16.55 4.68 -31.77
N ARG A 251 -15.46 5.46 -31.82
CA ARG A 251 -14.24 5.04 -32.53
C ARG A 251 -13.58 3.82 -31.90
N VAL A 252 -13.74 3.61 -30.61
CA VAL A 252 -13.08 2.53 -29.84
C VAL A 252 -14.09 1.45 -29.44
N GLU A 253 -15.31 1.85 -29.09
CA GLU A 253 -16.39 0.99 -28.62
C GLU A 253 -17.71 1.38 -29.30
N PRO A 254 -17.97 0.86 -30.52
CA PRO A 254 -19.19 1.16 -31.28
C PRO A 254 -20.48 0.72 -30.57
N ALA A 255 -20.41 -0.21 -29.62
CA ALA A 255 -21.59 -0.66 -28.86
C ALA A 255 -21.99 0.30 -27.73
N PHE A 256 -21.26 1.40 -27.54
CA PHE A 256 -21.58 2.40 -26.53
C PHE A 256 -22.98 3.02 -26.78
N PRO A 257 -23.86 3.15 -25.78
CA PRO A 257 -25.22 3.65 -25.98
C PRO A 257 -25.24 5.11 -26.40
N ALA A 258 -25.77 5.39 -27.60
CA ALA A 258 -25.90 6.75 -28.11
C ALA A 258 -26.74 7.67 -27.20
N ALA A 259 -27.70 7.11 -26.45
CA ALA A 259 -28.55 7.84 -25.52
C ALA A 259 -27.75 8.53 -24.41
N LEU A 260 -26.63 7.94 -23.95
CA LEU A 260 -25.76 8.55 -22.94
C LEU A 260 -24.96 9.73 -23.50
N CYS A 261 -24.89 9.87 -24.82
CA CYS A 261 -24.18 10.96 -25.48
C CYS A 261 -25.07 12.11 -25.95
N ALA A 262 -26.37 11.89 -26.09
CA ALA A 262 -27.31 12.91 -26.57
C ALA A 262 -27.25 14.24 -25.78
N PRO A 263 -27.13 14.25 -24.43
CA PRO A 263 -27.05 15.50 -23.67
C PRO A 263 -25.65 16.13 -23.62
N LEU A 264 -24.65 15.50 -24.24
CA LEU A 264 -23.25 15.85 -24.04
C LEU A 264 -22.81 17.00 -24.96
N ALA A 265 -22.76 18.21 -24.42
CA ALA A 265 -22.09 19.34 -25.06
C ALA A 265 -20.54 19.16 -25.04
N PRO A 266 -19.80 19.79 -25.96
CA PRO A 266 -18.35 19.92 -25.86
C PRO A 266 -17.94 20.60 -24.55
N LEU A 267 -16.81 20.16 -23.97
CA LEU A 267 -16.26 20.76 -22.77
C LEU A 267 -15.41 21.99 -23.10
N SER A 268 -15.78 23.15 -22.55
CA SER A 268 -15.03 24.41 -22.68
C SER A 268 -13.67 24.29 -21.98
N GLY A 269 -12.60 24.69 -22.68
CA GLY A 269 -11.23 24.81 -22.13
C GLY A 269 -11.08 26.01 -21.21
#